data_AF-A0A0N1EK11-F1
#
_entry.id   AF-A0A0N1EK11-F1
#
_cell.length_a   1.000
_cell.length_b   1.000
_cell.length_c   1.000
_cell.angle_alpha   90.00
_cell.angle_beta   90.00
_cell.angle_gamma   90.00
#
_symmetry.space_group_name_H-M   'P 1'
#
loop_
_entity.id
_entity.type
_entity.pdbx_description
1 polymer ?
#
loop_
_entity_poly.entity_id
_entity_poly.type
_entity_poly.pdbx_seq_one_letter_code
_entity_poly.pdbx_strand_id
1 'polypeptide(L)'
;MRLYANQLSGQLNKNLHPFYLVFGEEPFQVAQCAQQIRTAAKQQGFDEVIKLTLMQGFDWQELVAQYQSMSLFSARTLIELDLNFQKPGTVGSQTFKRLVELSNPDTVLIVTGAKASQDIQRSAWFKALDKQGAFVPCYPLTGNHLSRWLDDQCYRLKVNMQADAKKTLLDATEGNLLACFQELEKLSLLYSSEPISQQQVLQGLLNQAKFDIFDLSDALLQGNAQQAIKVLNKLASDNTEAVSILWTVSKEANTLLSLQLGLQQGEQLAALFKQKAIWKNQQVPVQQALNRLSIQTLEHIILLLAQFDASYKQGHLVRPYQALAHICLVFCQPLAMPLPAHPLN
;
A
#
# COMPACT_ATOMS: atom_id res chain seq x y z
N MET A 1 -24.43 16.74 -9.87
CA MET A 1 -25.28 15.53 -9.65
C MET A 1 -24.49 14.49 -8.86
N ARG A 2 -25.04 13.90 -7.79
CA ARG A 2 -24.30 12.90 -6.99
C ARG A 2 -24.55 11.47 -7.48
N LEU A 3 -23.47 10.72 -7.72
CA LEU A 3 -23.48 9.33 -8.21
C LEU A 3 -22.53 8.48 -7.38
N TYR A 4 -22.91 7.25 -6.99
CA TYR A 4 -21.95 6.33 -6.39
C TYR A 4 -21.05 5.68 -7.47
N ALA A 5 -19.85 5.24 -7.08
CA ALA A 5 -18.89 4.64 -8.01
C ALA A 5 -19.46 3.50 -8.86
N ASN A 6 -20.33 2.67 -8.29
CA ASN A 6 -21.00 1.57 -9.01
C ASN A 6 -22.03 2.03 -10.05
N GLN A 7 -22.56 3.26 -9.93
CA GLN A 7 -23.54 3.83 -10.86
C GLN A 7 -22.89 4.61 -12.01
N LEU A 8 -21.61 4.96 -11.89
CA LEU A 8 -20.90 5.85 -12.81
C LEU A 8 -20.92 5.32 -14.25
N SER A 9 -20.53 4.06 -14.45
CA SER A 9 -20.53 3.43 -15.79
C SER A 9 -21.88 3.53 -16.52
N GLY A 10 -22.99 3.29 -15.82
CA GLY A 10 -24.33 3.39 -16.39
C GLY A 10 -24.73 4.82 -16.74
N GLN A 11 -24.21 5.82 -16.02
CA GLN A 11 -24.42 7.23 -16.35
C GLN A 11 -23.57 7.63 -17.56
N LEU A 12 -22.29 7.22 -17.62
CA LEU A 12 -21.37 7.60 -18.69
C LEU A 12 -21.85 7.14 -20.06
N ASN A 13 -22.57 6.00 -20.11
CA ASN A 13 -23.22 5.51 -21.33
C ASN A 13 -24.38 6.40 -21.83
N LYS A 14 -24.95 7.23 -20.95
CA LYS A 14 -26.05 8.15 -21.29
C LYS A 14 -25.56 9.51 -21.70
N ASN A 15 -24.62 10.09 -20.93
CA ASN A 15 -24.10 11.42 -21.18
C ASN A 15 -22.74 11.62 -20.53
N LEU A 16 -21.86 12.40 -21.16
CA LEU A 16 -20.60 12.85 -20.58
C LEU A 16 -20.76 14.28 -20.06
N HIS A 17 -20.55 14.49 -18.77
CA HIS A 17 -20.56 15.82 -18.15
C HIS A 17 -19.22 16.56 -18.36
N PRO A 18 -19.22 17.91 -18.41
CA PRO A 18 -17.99 18.69 -18.53
C PRO A 18 -17.11 18.65 -17.28
N PHE A 19 -17.70 18.41 -16.09
CA PHE A 19 -16.98 18.38 -14.82
C PHE A 19 -17.27 17.08 -14.05
N TYR A 20 -16.21 16.46 -13.53
CA TYR A 20 -16.30 15.34 -12.59
C TYR A 20 -15.51 15.65 -11.33
N LEU A 21 -16.15 15.45 -10.17
CA LEU A 21 -15.56 15.57 -8.85
C LEU A 21 -15.46 14.16 -8.27
N VAL A 22 -14.28 13.54 -8.27
CA VAL A 22 -14.08 12.15 -7.80
C VAL A 22 -13.25 12.18 -6.52
N PHE A 23 -13.89 12.00 -5.37
CA PHE A 23 -13.22 12.19 -4.08
C PHE A 23 -13.51 11.03 -3.14
N GLY A 24 -12.51 10.59 -2.38
CA GLY A 24 -12.72 9.46 -1.50
C GLY A 24 -11.60 9.09 -0.55
N GLU A 25 -11.93 8.17 0.36
CA GLU A 25 -10.97 7.51 1.26
C GLU A 25 -10.50 6.17 0.69
N GLU A 26 -11.13 5.70 -0.40
CA GLU A 26 -10.78 4.46 -1.08
C GLU A 26 -10.10 4.77 -2.42
N PRO A 27 -8.75 4.78 -2.47
CA PRO A 27 -8.00 5.23 -3.64
C PRO A 27 -8.22 4.37 -4.88
N PHE A 28 -8.42 3.06 -4.70
CA PHE A 28 -8.66 2.15 -5.83
C PHE A 28 -9.93 2.55 -6.59
N GLN A 29 -11.00 2.89 -5.85
CA GLN A 29 -12.25 3.35 -6.46
C GLN A 29 -12.09 4.72 -7.14
N VAL A 30 -11.31 5.65 -6.57
CA VAL A 30 -11.03 6.96 -7.21
C VAL A 30 -10.34 6.75 -8.56
N ALA A 31 -9.28 5.93 -8.59
CA ALA A 31 -8.55 5.62 -9.82
C ALA A 31 -9.44 4.92 -10.86
N GLN A 32 -10.24 3.95 -10.45
CA GLN A 32 -11.22 3.26 -11.30
C GLN A 32 -12.23 4.24 -11.91
N CYS A 33 -12.79 5.15 -11.12
CA CYS A 33 -13.76 6.14 -11.61
C CYS A 33 -13.12 7.09 -12.62
N ALA A 34 -11.93 7.62 -12.33
CA ALA A 34 -11.18 8.47 -13.26
C ALA A 34 -10.90 7.73 -14.58
N GLN A 35 -10.49 6.46 -14.52
CA GLN A 35 -10.24 5.65 -15.71
C GLN A 35 -11.53 5.37 -16.51
N GLN A 36 -12.67 5.14 -15.85
CA GLN A 36 -13.95 4.98 -16.52
C GLN A 36 -14.36 6.25 -17.26
N ILE A 37 -14.23 7.42 -16.63
CA ILE A 37 -14.52 8.71 -17.25
C ILE A 37 -13.58 8.94 -18.43
N ARG A 38 -12.27 8.69 -18.28
CA ARG A 38 -11.29 8.80 -19.36
C ARG A 38 -11.64 7.90 -20.55
N THR A 39 -12.05 6.66 -20.28
CA THR A 39 -12.43 5.71 -21.33
C THR A 39 -13.67 6.17 -22.08
N ALA A 40 -14.68 6.67 -21.36
CA ALA A 40 -15.89 7.23 -21.97
C ALA A 40 -15.62 8.51 -22.76
N ALA A 41 -14.76 9.40 -22.25
CA ALA A 41 -14.35 10.61 -22.94
C ALA A 41 -13.59 10.28 -24.24
N LYS A 42 -12.66 9.31 -24.20
CA LYS A 42 -11.94 8.85 -25.38
C LYS A 42 -12.88 8.33 -26.48
N GLN A 43 -13.94 7.62 -26.12
CA GLN A 43 -14.96 7.17 -27.07
C GLN A 43 -15.74 8.32 -27.75
N GLN A 44 -15.69 9.54 -27.18
CA GLN A 44 -16.33 10.74 -27.70
C GLN A 44 -15.33 11.73 -28.35
N GLY A 45 -14.11 11.28 -28.67
CA GLY A 45 -13.09 12.07 -29.37
C GLY A 45 -12.21 12.96 -28.46
N PHE A 46 -12.22 12.71 -27.14
CA PHE A 46 -11.27 13.33 -26.21
C PHE A 46 -9.97 12.52 -26.18
N ASP A 47 -9.12 12.74 -27.17
CA ASP A 47 -7.89 11.97 -27.38
C ASP A 47 -6.69 12.50 -26.60
N GLU A 48 -6.70 13.79 -26.27
CA GLU A 48 -5.64 14.42 -25.48
C GLU A 48 -5.95 14.32 -23.99
N VAL A 49 -4.97 13.88 -23.20
CA VAL A 49 -5.09 13.80 -21.73
C VAL A 49 -3.98 14.62 -21.08
N ILE A 50 -4.37 15.65 -20.34
CA ILE A 50 -3.47 16.51 -19.56
C ILE A 50 -3.64 16.13 -18.09
N LYS A 51 -2.54 15.79 -17.42
CA LYS A 51 -2.55 15.47 -15.99
C LYS A 51 -1.82 16.56 -15.21
N LEU A 52 -2.50 17.11 -14.23
CA LEU A 52 -2.01 18.15 -13.34
C LEU A 52 -2.15 17.65 -11.90
N THR A 53 -1.20 18.04 -11.05
CA THR A 53 -1.20 17.66 -9.64
C THR A 53 -0.95 18.88 -8.80
N LEU A 54 -1.83 19.12 -7.83
CA LEU A 54 -1.71 20.23 -6.90
C LEU A 54 -0.52 19.97 -5.96
N MET A 55 0.51 20.79 -6.15
CA MET A 55 1.72 20.83 -5.34
C MET A 55 1.98 22.26 -4.86
N GLN A 56 2.94 22.43 -3.94
CA GLN A 56 3.36 23.77 -3.52
C GLN A 56 3.87 24.56 -4.73
N GLY A 57 3.33 25.76 -4.93
CA GLY A 57 3.68 26.61 -6.08
C GLY A 57 2.95 26.26 -7.38
N PHE A 58 1.92 25.40 -7.35
CA PHE A 58 1.10 25.08 -8.52
C PHE A 58 0.55 26.33 -9.20
N ASP A 59 0.76 26.43 -10.52
CA ASP A 59 0.29 27.55 -11.32
C ASP A 59 -1.15 27.33 -11.79
N TRP A 60 -2.09 28.02 -11.14
CA TRP A 60 -3.50 27.98 -11.52
C TRP A 60 -3.77 28.63 -12.89
N GLN A 61 -2.87 29.45 -13.41
CA GLN A 61 -3.00 30.02 -14.76
C GLN A 61 -2.75 28.96 -15.83
N GLU A 62 -1.86 27.99 -15.57
CA GLU A 62 -1.66 26.85 -16.46
C GLU A 62 -2.96 26.05 -16.66
N LEU A 63 -3.68 25.77 -15.58
CA LEU A 63 -4.98 25.09 -15.66
C LEU A 63 -5.97 25.86 -16.55
N VAL A 64 -6.02 27.18 -16.44
CA VAL A 64 -6.90 28.02 -17.27
C VAL A 64 -6.45 27.99 -18.73
N ALA A 65 -5.14 28.11 -18.98
CA ALA A 65 -4.58 28.08 -20.32
C ALA A 65 -4.86 26.75 -21.02
N GLN A 66 -4.68 25.62 -20.32
CA GLN A 66 -5.00 24.30 -20.85
C GLN A 66 -6.51 24.09 -21.03
N TYR A 67 -7.35 24.65 -20.16
CA TYR A 67 -8.79 24.54 -20.34
C TYR A 67 -9.32 25.35 -21.53
N GLN A 68 -8.66 26.45 -21.88
CA GLN A 68 -9.02 27.33 -23.00
C GLN A 68 -8.25 27.03 -24.29
N SER A 69 -7.26 26.13 -24.26
CA SER A 69 -6.47 25.83 -25.44
C SER A 69 -7.38 25.22 -26.51
N MET A 70 -7.32 25.80 -27.71
CA MET A 70 -7.99 25.21 -28.87
C MET A 70 -7.04 24.22 -29.50
N SER A 71 -7.45 22.96 -29.57
CA SER A 71 -6.69 21.96 -30.30
C SER A 71 -6.65 22.30 -31.79
N LEU A 72 -5.46 22.58 -32.32
CA LEU A 72 -5.24 22.86 -33.74
C LEU A 72 -5.51 21.64 -34.64
N PHE A 73 -5.61 20.45 -34.05
CA PHE A 73 -5.72 19.16 -34.75
C PHE A 73 -7.02 18.41 -34.44
N SER A 74 -8.08 19.10 -34.02
CA SER A 74 -9.43 18.56 -33.73
C SER A 74 -9.55 17.58 -32.55
N ALA A 75 -8.48 17.32 -31.81
CA ALA A 75 -8.54 16.47 -30.61
C ALA A 75 -9.16 17.26 -29.44
N ARG A 76 -10.24 16.75 -28.85
CA ARG A 76 -10.78 17.31 -27.60
C ARG A 76 -9.89 16.93 -26.43
N THR A 77 -9.93 17.71 -25.35
CA THR A 77 -8.96 17.60 -24.25
C THR A 77 -9.64 17.14 -22.96
N LEU A 78 -9.07 16.12 -22.32
CA LEU A 78 -9.43 15.69 -20.98
C LEU A 78 -8.36 16.18 -20.00
N ILE A 79 -8.75 17.02 -19.05
CA ILE A 79 -7.86 17.51 -17.99
C ILE A 79 -8.16 16.72 -16.71
N GLU A 80 -7.14 16.14 -16.11
CA GLU A 80 -7.20 15.48 -14.80
C GLU A 80 -6.38 16.29 -13.80
N LEU A 81 -7.03 16.88 -12.81
CA LEU A 81 -6.38 17.61 -11.72
C LEU A 81 -6.51 16.82 -10.41
N ASP A 82 -5.39 16.35 -9.87
CA ASP A 82 -5.33 15.72 -8.57
C ASP A 82 -5.04 16.75 -7.47
N LEU A 83 -5.97 16.92 -6.53
CA LEU A 83 -5.81 17.79 -5.37
C LEU A 83 -5.02 17.13 -4.22
N ASN A 84 -4.67 15.85 -4.33
CA ASN A 84 -4.10 15.04 -3.26
C ASN A 84 -4.94 15.16 -1.98
N PHE A 85 -4.32 15.57 -0.88
CA PHE A 85 -4.95 15.87 0.41
C PHE A 85 -5.21 17.37 0.62
N GLN A 86 -4.97 18.20 -0.40
CA GLN A 86 -5.00 19.65 -0.30
C GLN A 86 -6.33 20.25 -0.77
N LYS A 87 -6.63 21.44 -0.27
CA LYS A 87 -7.72 22.27 -0.78
C LYS A 87 -7.16 23.24 -1.83
N PRO A 88 -7.95 23.65 -2.82
CA PRO A 88 -7.50 24.55 -3.89
C PRO A 88 -7.15 25.98 -3.43
N GLY A 89 -7.41 26.33 -2.17
CA GLY A 89 -7.20 27.68 -1.64
C GLY A 89 -8.07 28.73 -2.32
N THR A 90 -7.77 30.01 -2.09
CA THR A 90 -8.54 31.14 -2.65
C THR A 90 -8.39 31.23 -4.16
N VAL A 91 -7.16 31.15 -4.67
CA VAL A 91 -6.86 31.28 -6.10
C VAL A 91 -7.52 30.14 -6.89
N GLY A 92 -7.30 28.88 -6.50
CA GLY A 92 -7.94 27.75 -7.17
C GLY A 92 -9.46 27.75 -7.06
N SER A 93 -10.02 28.21 -5.94
CA SER A 93 -11.47 28.38 -5.80
C SER A 93 -12.04 29.40 -6.79
N GLN A 94 -11.32 30.51 -7.05
CA GLN A 94 -11.71 31.50 -8.06
C GLN A 94 -11.54 30.94 -9.48
N THR A 95 -10.44 30.23 -9.73
CA THR A 95 -10.18 29.56 -11.01
C THR A 95 -11.31 28.60 -11.37
N PHE A 96 -11.70 27.68 -10.49
CA PHE A 96 -12.80 26.75 -10.79
C PHE A 96 -14.12 27.44 -11.11
N LYS A 97 -14.46 28.52 -10.39
CA LYS A 97 -15.66 29.32 -10.72
C LYS A 97 -15.56 29.93 -12.11
N ARG A 98 -14.39 30.48 -12.46
CA ARG A 98 -14.13 31.04 -13.79
C ARG A 98 -14.24 29.97 -14.88
N LEU A 99 -13.73 28.75 -14.68
CA LEU A 99 -13.84 27.67 -15.67
C LEU A 99 -15.29 27.31 -15.99
N VAL A 100 -16.16 27.31 -14.96
CA VAL A 100 -17.59 27.04 -15.09
C VAL A 100 -18.32 28.12 -15.91
N GLU A 101 -17.81 29.36 -15.90
CA GLU A 101 -18.33 30.47 -16.71
C GLU A 101 -17.84 30.42 -18.17
N LEU A 102 -16.67 29.83 -18.40
CA LEU A 102 -16.00 29.80 -19.71
C LEU A 102 -16.49 28.69 -20.66
N SER A 103 -17.55 27.95 -20.31
CA SER A 103 -18.22 26.90 -21.11
C SER A 103 -17.43 26.39 -22.33
N ASN A 104 -16.63 25.34 -22.16
CA ASN A 104 -15.86 24.74 -23.25
C ASN A 104 -16.40 23.33 -23.55
N PRO A 105 -17.12 23.10 -24.67
CA PRO A 105 -17.66 21.78 -25.01
C PRO A 105 -16.59 20.77 -25.44
N ASP A 106 -15.39 21.24 -25.78
CA ASP A 106 -14.27 20.41 -26.23
C ASP A 106 -13.31 20.05 -25.09
N THR A 107 -13.64 20.43 -23.84
CA THR A 107 -12.84 20.10 -22.66
C THR A 107 -13.67 19.45 -21.56
N VAL A 108 -13.18 18.34 -21.01
CA VAL A 108 -13.72 17.73 -19.78
C VAL A 108 -12.68 17.84 -18.67
N LEU A 109 -13.10 18.25 -17.49
CA LEU A 109 -12.25 18.36 -16.30
C LEU A 109 -12.66 17.33 -15.24
N ILE A 110 -11.73 16.45 -14.90
CA ILE A 110 -11.81 15.54 -13.75
C ILE A 110 -10.97 16.15 -12.62
N VAL A 111 -11.61 16.43 -11.48
CA VAL A 111 -10.92 16.81 -10.25
C VAL A 111 -10.96 15.61 -9.29
N THR A 112 -9.79 15.15 -8.89
CA THR A 112 -9.63 14.02 -7.97
C THR A 112 -9.02 14.44 -6.64
N GLY A 113 -9.16 13.61 -5.60
CA GLY A 113 -8.45 13.81 -4.33
C GLY A 113 -9.02 12.98 -3.18
N ALA A 114 -8.54 13.27 -1.97
CA ALA A 114 -9.01 12.68 -0.73
C ALA A 114 -10.49 13.05 -0.43
N LYS A 115 -11.07 12.46 0.61
CA LYS A 115 -12.47 12.67 1.02
C LYS A 115 -12.91 14.14 0.94
N ALA A 116 -13.94 14.41 0.13
CA ALA A 116 -14.63 15.70 0.14
C ALA A 116 -15.49 15.81 1.40
N SER A 117 -14.94 16.43 2.45
CA SER A 117 -15.65 16.73 3.70
C SER A 117 -16.81 17.71 3.48
N GLN A 118 -17.71 17.84 4.46
CA GLN A 118 -18.91 18.71 4.32
C GLN A 118 -18.55 20.18 4.05
N ASP A 119 -17.46 20.69 4.63
CA ASP A 119 -16.97 22.04 4.36
C ASP A 119 -16.49 22.22 2.91
N ILE A 120 -15.83 21.20 2.34
CA ILE A 120 -15.47 21.18 0.92
C ILE A 120 -16.73 21.19 0.05
N GLN A 121 -17.70 20.31 0.33
CA GLN A 121 -18.94 20.23 -0.44
C GLN A 121 -19.80 21.51 -0.33
N ARG A 122 -19.72 22.22 0.79
CA ARG A 122 -20.44 23.49 0.99
C ARG A 122 -19.76 24.69 0.32
N SER A 123 -18.47 24.56 -0.02
CA SER A 123 -17.68 25.62 -0.63
C SER A 123 -18.26 26.06 -1.99
N ALA A 124 -18.04 27.32 -2.33
CA ALA A 124 -18.61 27.89 -3.54
C ALA A 124 -17.99 27.31 -4.83
N TRP A 125 -16.71 26.89 -4.80
CA TRP A 125 -16.05 26.29 -5.96
C TRP A 125 -16.60 24.89 -6.24
N PHE A 126 -16.80 24.09 -5.19
CA PHE A 126 -17.32 22.73 -5.33
C PHE A 126 -18.76 22.75 -5.88
N LYS A 127 -19.61 23.63 -5.33
CA LYS A 127 -20.98 23.83 -5.81
C LYS A 127 -21.05 24.32 -7.26
N ALA A 128 -20.10 25.15 -7.68
CA ALA A 128 -20.06 25.63 -9.07
C ALA A 128 -19.83 24.47 -10.05
N LEU A 129 -18.86 23.60 -9.75
CA LEU A 129 -18.55 22.42 -10.56
C LEU A 129 -19.67 21.37 -10.50
N ASP A 130 -20.19 21.05 -9.30
CA ASP A 130 -21.25 20.03 -9.13
C ASP A 130 -22.57 20.42 -9.80
N LYS A 131 -22.86 21.73 -9.93
CA LYS A 131 -24.06 22.22 -10.62
C LYS A 131 -24.06 21.87 -12.12
N GLN A 132 -22.89 21.86 -12.76
CA GLN A 132 -22.74 21.53 -14.19
C GLN A 132 -22.15 20.13 -14.43
N GLY A 133 -21.78 19.43 -13.35
CA GLY A 133 -21.03 18.18 -13.39
C GLY A 133 -21.63 17.04 -12.58
N ALA A 134 -20.78 16.04 -12.33
CA ALA A 134 -21.10 14.91 -11.48
C ALA A 134 -20.11 14.78 -10.31
N PHE A 135 -20.64 14.56 -9.11
CA PHE A 135 -19.87 14.23 -7.91
C PHE A 135 -19.94 12.74 -7.61
N VAL A 136 -18.76 12.10 -7.56
CA VAL A 136 -18.57 10.67 -7.32
C VAL A 136 -17.80 10.48 -6.01
N PRO A 137 -18.48 10.28 -4.87
CA PRO A 137 -17.81 9.90 -3.63
C PRO A 137 -17.37 8.43 -3.64
N CYS A 138 -16.11 8.18 -3.28
CA CYS A 138 -15.51 6.86 -3.16
C CYS A 138 -15.27 6.53 -1.67
N TYR A 139 -16.13 5.69 -1.09
CA TYR A 139 -16.03 5.28 0.31
C TYR A 139 -15.45 3.86 0.44
N PRO A 140 -14.75 3.53 1.54
CA PRO A 140 -14.33 2.16 1.83
C PRO A 140 -15.52 1.21 1.80
N LEU A 141 -15.36 0.05 1.19
CA LEU A 141 -16.41 -0.94 1.07
C LEU A 141 -16.30 -1.95 2.20
N THR A 142 -17.43 -2.29 2.83
CA THR A 142 -17.49 -3.28 3.92
C THR A 142 -18.70 -4.19 3.77
N GLY A 143 -18.64 -5.36 4.41
CA GLY A 143 -19.72 -6.34 4.43
C GLY A 143 -20.27 -6.66 3.03
N ASN A 144 -21.60 -6.59 2.89
CA ASN A 144 -22.28 -6.92 1.63
C ASN A 144 -21.85 -6.05 0.43
N HIS A 145 -21.41 -4.81 0.65
CA HIS A 145 -20.94 -3.94 -0.43
C HIS A 145 -19.59 -4.43 -0.98
N LEU A 146 -18.70 -4.92 -0.12
CA LEU A 146 -17.42 -5.50 -0.50
C LEU A 146 -17.63 -6.81 -1.28
N SER A 147 -18.52 -7.69 -0.79
CA SER A 147 -18.84 -8.95 -1.48
C SER A 147 -19.41 -8.71 -2.87
N ARG A 148 -20.37 -7.78 -3.01
CA ARG A 148 -20.94 -7.41 -4.32
C ARG A 148 -19.90 -6.81 -5.26
N TRP A 149 -19.00 -5.97 -4.73
CA TRP A 149 -17.92 -5.43 -5.54
C TRP A 149 -17.02 -6.54 -6.08
N LEU A 150 -16.67 -7.54 -5.27
CA LEU A 150 -15.89 -8.69 -5.73
C LEU A 150 -16.63 -9.50 -6.79
N ASP A 151 -17.95 -9.71 -6.62
CA ASP A 151 -18.78 -10.36 -7.64
C ASP A 151 -18.73 -9.59 -8.97
N ASP A 152 -18.85 -8.27 -8.94
CA ASP A 152 -18.73 -7.41 -10.12
C ASP A 152 -17.35 -7.51 -10.77
N GLN A 153 -16.27 -7.60 -9.98
CA GLN A 153 -14.92 -7.78 -10.52
C GLN A 153 -14.75 -9.16 -11.17
N CYS A 154 -15.26 -10.22 -10.54
CA CYS A 154 -15.24 -11.57 -11.10
C CYS A 154 -15.97 -11.60 -12.44
N TYR A 155 -17.14 -10.96 -12.54
CA TYR A 155 -17.89 -10.85 -13.78
C TYR A 155 -17.10 -10.14 -14.88
N ARG A 156 -16.46 -9.00 -14.57
CA ARG A 156 -15.66 -8.22 -15.54
C ARG A 156 -14.46 -9.00 -16.06
N LEU A 157 -13.77 -9.72 -15.17
CA LEU A 157 -12.61 -10.54 -15.52
C LEU A 157 -13.01 -11.92 -16.07
N LYS A 158 -14.31 -12.21 -16.19
CA LYS A 158 -14.86 -13.50 -16.62
C LYS A 158 -14.32 -14.68 -15.79
N VAL A 159 -14.09 -14.44 -14.50
CA VAL A 159 -13.61 -15.43 -13.54
C VAL A 159 -14.80 -16.10 -12.88
N ASN A 160 -14.81 -17.42 -12.89
CA ASN A 160 -15.72 -18.21 -12.08
C ASN A 160 -15.02 -18.60 -10.78
N MET A 161 -15.56 -18.21 -9.63
CA MET A 161 -14.95 -18.45 -8.32
C MET A 161 -16.01 -18.94 -7.34
N GLN A 162 -15.68 -19.99 -6.58
CA GLN A 162 -16.57 -20.57 -5.56
C GLN A 162 -16.78 -19.59 -4.39
N ALA A 163 -17.87 -19.74 -3.65
CA ALA A 163 -18.26 -18.79 -2.60
C ALA A 163 -17.25 -18.75 -1.42
N ASP A 164 -16.72 -19.91 -1.04
CA ASP A 164 -15.67 -20.08 -0.03
C ASP A 164 -14.32 -19.50 -0.49
N ALA A 165 -14.00 -19.63 -1.78
CA ALA A 165 -12.83 -19.02 -2.41
C ALA A 165 -12.90 -17.49 -2.40
N LYS A 166 -14.05 -16.90 -2.75
CA LYS A 166 -14.30 -15.45 -2.65
C LYS A 166 -14.13 -14.95 -1.22
N LYS A 167 -14.70 -15.67 -0.25
CA LYS A 167 -14.56 -15.33 1.18
C LYS A 167 -13.08 -15.35 1.60
N THR A 168 -12.34 -16.38 1.20
CA THR A 168 -10.93 -16.53 1.54
C THR A 168 -10.08 -15.42 0.94
N LEU A 169 -10.38 -14.98 -0.29
CA LEU A 169 -9.69 -13.86 -0.92
C LEU A 169 -9.95 -12.54 -0.19
N LEU A 170 -11.20 -12.28 0.23
CA LEU A 170 -11.55 -11.09 1.00
C LEU A 170 -10.90 -11.09 2.39
N ASP A 171 -10.93 -12.23 3.06
CA ASP A 171 -10.33 -12.40 4.40
C ASP A 171 -8.80 -12.17 4.32
N ALA A 172 -8.13 -12.71 3.29
CA ALA A 172 -6.69 -12.57 3.11
C ALA A 172 -6.23 -11.16 2.73
N THR A 173 -7.12 -10.33 2.18
CA THR A 173 -6.79 -8.97 1.74
C THR A 173 -7.28 -7.91 2.71
N GLU A 174 -7.97 -8.30 3.79
CA GLU A 174 -8.42 -7.44 4.89
C GLU A 174 -9.15 -6.16 4.43
N GLY A 175 -9.87 -6.24 3.31
CA GLY A 175 -10.59 -5.10 2.74
C GLY A 175 -9.76 -4.14 1.88
N ASN A 176 -8.48 -4.43 1.62
CA ASN A 176 -7.68 -3.70 0.64
C ASN A 176 -8.13 -4.04 -0.79
N LEU A 177 -8.93 -3.15 -1.39
CA LEU A 177 -9.51 -3.37 -2.72
C LEU A 177 -8.46 -3.54 -3.82
N LEU A 178 -7.35 -2.79 -3.77
CA LEU A 178 -6.30 -2.90 -4.78
C LEU A 178 -5.63 -4.27 -4.70
N ALA A 179 -5.27 -4.72 -3.51
CA ALA A 179 -4.68 -6.04 -3.31
C ALA A 179 -5.64 -7.15 -3.77
N CYS A 180 -6.91 -7.06 -3.37
CA CYS A 180 -7.94 -8.00 -3.79
C CYS A 180 -8.11 -8.05 -5.32
N PHE A 181 -8.11 -6.89 -5.98
CA PHE A 181 -8.22 -6.82 -7.43
C PHE A 181 -6.99 -7.41 -8.14
N GLN A 182 -5.77 -7.09 -7.68
CA GLN A 182 -4.54 -7.64 -8.24
C GLN A 182 -4.48 -9.16 -8.13
N GLU A 183 -4.91 -9.69 -6.97
CA GLU A 183 -5.00 -11.13 -6.76
C GLU A 183 -6.03 -11.79 -7.66
N LEU A 184 -7.19 -11.16 -7.83
CA LEU A 184 -8.21 -11.64 -8.75
C LEU A 184 -7.73 -11.61 -10.21
N GLU A 185 -7.03 -10.54 -10.63
CA GLU A 185 -6.42 -10.47 -11.97
C GLU A 185 -5.43 -11.62 -12.18
N LYS A 186 -4.54 -11.87 -11.22
CA LYS A 186 -3.60 -12.99 -11.30
C LYS A 186 -4.32 -14.33 -11.39
N LEU A 187 -5.31 -14.55 -10.54
CA LEU A 187 -6.13 -15.76 -10.55
C LEU A 187 -6.85 -15.93 -11.89
N SER A 188 -7.32 -14.85 -12.52
CA SER A 188 -7.94 -14.87 -13.85
C SER A 188 -6.99 -15.34 -14.95
N LEU A 189 -5.70 -14.99 -14.85
CA LEU A 189 -4.67 -15.39 -15.80
C LEU A 189 -4.25 -16.85 -15.61
N LEU A 190 -4.25 -17.33 -14.37
CA LEU A 190 -3.87 -18.71 -14.03
C LEU A 190 -4.99 -19.72 -14.31
N TYR A 191 -6.24 -19.32 -14.09
CA TYR A 191 -7.41 -20.20 -14.14
C TYR A 191 -8.50 -19.58 -15.01
N SER A 192 -8.43 -19.86 -16.31
CA SER A 192 -9.28 -19.22 -17.32
C SER A 192 -10.59 -19.97 -17.62
N SER A 193 -10.70 -21.24 -17.23
CA SER A 193 -11.80 -22.12 -17.68
C SER A 193 -12.54 -22.88 -16.57
N GLU A 194 -11.94 -23.03 -15.39
CA GLU A 194 -12.49 -23.83 -14.29
C GLU A 194 -12.90 -22.93 -13.10
N PRO A 195 -13.91 -23.34 -12.30
CA PRO A 195 -14.25 -22.64 -11.08
C PRO A 195 -13.07 -22.64 -10.11
N ILE A 196 -12.61 -21.45 -9.71
CA ILE A 196 -11.51 -21.30 -8.76
C ILE A 196 -11.99 -21.70 -7.38
N SER A 197 -11.32 -22.71 -6.82
CA SER A 197 -11.55 -23.27 -5.49
C SER A 197 -10.81 -22.53 -4.39
N GLN A 198 -11.24 -22.73 -3.14
CA GLN A 198 -10.57 -22.16 -1.97
C GLN A 198 -9.09 -22.55 -1.91
N GLN A 199 -8.75 -23.81 -2.24
CA GLN A 199 -7.38 -24.30 -2.21
C GLN A 199 -6.49 -23.59 -3.24
N GLN A 200 -7.00 -23.32 -4.44
CA GLN A 200 -6.27 -22.60 -5.48
C GLN A 200 -6.02 -21.13 -5.10
N VAL A 201 -6.98 -20.48 -4.44
CA VAL A 201 -6.78 -19.14 -3.86
C VAL A 201 -5.67 -19.18 -2.81
N LEU A 202 -5.73 -20.12 -1.85
CA LEU A 202 -4.70 -20.25 -0.82
C LEU A 202 -3.32 -20.53 -1.40
N GLN A 203 -3.19 -21.41 -2.41
CA GLN A 203 -1.91 -21.64 -3.09
C GLN A 203 -1.39 -20.39 -3.81
N GLY A 204 -2.29 -19.66 -4.47
CA GLY A 204 -1.97 -18.38 -5.11
C GLY A 204 -1.47 -17.32 -4.13
N LEU A 205 -2.07 -17.27 -2.93
CA LEU A 205 -1.69 -16.37 -1.84
C LEU A 205 -0.39 -16.81 -1.14
N LEU A 206 -0.19 -18.12 -0.93
CA LEU A 206 1.01 -18.69 -0.30
C LEU A 206 2.27 -18.45 -1.14
N ASN A 207 2.16 -18.45 -2.47
CA ASN A 207 3.23 -18.04 -3.39
C ASN A 207 3.55 -16.54 -3.31
N GLN A 208 2.77 -15.77 -2.55
CA GLN A 208 2.91 -14.34 -2.32
C GLN A 208 2.95 -13.95 -0.85
N ALA A 209 3.23 -14.87 0.08
CA ALA A 209 3.75 -14.43 1.37
C ALA A 209 5.09 -13.71 1.09
N LYS A 210 5.00 -12.40 0.83
CA LYS A 210 6.12 -11.48 0.89
C LYS A 210 6.49 -11.46 2.35
N PHE A 211 7.33 -12.41 2.74
CA PHE A 211 7.97 -12.32 4.02
C PHE A 211 8.79 -11.05 3.98
N ASP A 212 8.40 -10.09 4.80
CA ASP A 212 9.10 -8.84 4.94
C ASP A 212 10.01 -8.89 6.16
N ILE A 213 10.63 -7.76 6.45
CA ILE A 213 11.58 -7.63 7.54
C ILE A 213 10.88 -7.75 8.91
N PHE A 214 9.58 -7.46 9.00
CA PHE A 214 8.79 -7.64 10.23
C PHE A 214 8.48 -9.11 10.49
N ASP A 215 8.21 -9.90 9.44
CA ASP A 215 8.06 -11.35 9.57
C ASP A 215 9.33 -12.02 10.13
N LEU A 216 10.51 -11.47 9.80
CA LEU A 216 11.77 -11.93 10.38
C LEU A 216 11.84 -11.60 11.87
N SER A 217 11.50 -10.37 12.26
CA SER A 217 11.47 -9.95 13.67
C SER A 217 10.54 -10.86 14.48
N ASP A 218 9.31 -11.09 14.01
CA ASP A 218 8.34 -11.94 14.69
C ASP A 218 8.85 -13.37 14.86
N ALA A 219 9.45 -13.95 13.81
CA ALA A 219 10.04 -15.29 13.88
C ALA A 219 11.21 -15.39 14.88
N LEU A 220 12.05 -14.35 14.95
CA LEU A 220 13.18 -14.26 15.88
C LEU A 220 12.70 -14.15 17.33
N LEU A 221 11.73 -13.28 17.61
CA LEU A 221 11.16 -13.10 18.94
C LEU A 221 10.49 -14.38 19.45
N GLN A 222 9.70 -15.04 18.60
CA GLN A 222 9.06 -16.32 18.91
C GLN A 222 10.06 -17.49 19.04
N GLY A 223 11.31 -17.34 18.58
CA GLY A 223 12.33 -18.39 18.61
C GLY A 223 12.12 -19.49 17.57
N ASN A 224 11.34 -19.21 16.52
CA ASN A 224 11.05 -20.16 15.46
C ASN A 224 12.18 -20.16 14.40
N ALA A 225 13.23 -20.93 14.66
CA ALA A 225 14.41 -21.01 13.78
C ALA A 225 14.06 -21.41 12.34
N GLN A 226 13.14 -22.37 12.17
CA GLN A 226 12.72 -22.83 10.83
C GLN A 226 12.03 -21.72 10.04
N GLN A 227 11.13 -20.97 10.69
CA GLN A 227 10.46 -19.84 10.08
C GLN A 227 11.43 -18.68 9.81
N ALA A 228 12.34 -18.38 10.75
CA ALA A 228 13.35 -17.33 10.57
C ALA A 228 14.24 -17.59 9.34
N ILE A 229 14.69 -18.84 9.14
CA ILE A 229 15.47 -19.21 7.95
C ILE A 229 14.63 -19.18 6.67
N LYS A 230 13.37 -19.61 6.73
CA LYS A 230 12.46 -19.53 5.57
C LYS A 230 12.24 -18.09 5.14
N VAL A 231 11.97 -17.19 6.09
CA VAL A 231 11.82 -15.74 5.86
C VAL A 231 13.11 -15.16 5.31
N LEU A 232 14.26 -15.45 5.93
CA LEU A 232 15.56 -14.93 5.49
C LEU A 232 15.91 -15.36 4.07
N ASN A 233 15.67 -16.62 3.71
CA ASN A 233 15.90 -17.12 2.35
C ASN A 233 15.00 -16.41 1.32
N LYS A 234 13.76 -16.08 1.72
CA LYS A 234 12.84 -15.31 0.87
C LYS A 234 13.31 -13.86 0.70
N LEU A 235 13.71 -13.19 1.78
CA LEU A 235 14.30 -11.84 1.73
C LEU A 235 15.54 -11.80 0.83
N ALA A 236 16.39 -12.85 0.90
CA ALA A 236 17.56 -12.99 0.04
C ALA A 236 17.16 -13.20 -1.44
N SER A 237 16.17 -14.05 -1.74
CA SER A 237 15.70 -14.25 -3.12
C SER A 237 15.04 -13.01 -3.70
N ASP A 238 14.46 -12.17 -2.85
CA ASP A 238 13.81 -10.92 -3.23
C ASP A 238 14.82 -9.74 -3.31
N ASN A 239 16.12 -10.03 -3.20
CA ASN A 239 17.23 -9.05 -3.21
C ASN A 239 17.07 -7.93 -2.15
N THR A 240 16.51 -8.25 -0.98
CA THR A 240 16.46 -7.30 0.14
C THR A 240 17.88 -7.03 0.64
N GLU A 241 18.28 -5.75 0.68
CA GLU A 241 19.60 -5.33 1.14
C GLU A 241 19.98 -5.95 2.50
N ALA A 242 21.14 -6.62 2.56
CA ALA A 242 21.62 -7.29 3.77
C ALA A 242 21.76 -6.33 4.97
N VAL A 243 22.05 -5.05 4.70
CA VAL A 243 22.13 -3.99 5.73
C VAL A 243 20.76 -3.73 6.36
N SER A 244 19.67 -3.79 5.60
CA SER A 244 18.31 -3.63 6.13
C SER A 244 17.93 -4.78 7.05
N ILE A 245 18.33 -6.01 6.70
CA ILE A 245 18.13 -7.20 7.53
C ILE A 245 18.97 -7.09 8.81
N LEU A 246 20.25 -6.74 8.68
CA LEU A 246 21.16 -6.50 9.81
C LEU A 246 20.58 -5.50 10.80
N TRP A 247 20.05 -4.36 10.30
CA TRP A 247 19.47 -3.32 11.14
C TRP A 247 18.31 -3.86 11.98
N THR A 248 17.43 -4.68 11.40
CA THR A 248 16.30 -5.26 12.12
C THR A 248 16.73 -6.22 13.21
N VAL A 249 17.63 -7.16 12.91
CA VAL A 249 18.14 -8.09 13.92
C VAL A 249 18.85 -7.32 15.04
N SER A 250 19.60 -6.26 14.68
CA SER A 250 20.27 -5.39 15.64
C SER A 250 19.29 -4.64 16.54
N LYS A 251 18.21 -4.11 15.98
CA LYS A 251 17.17 -3.41 16.73
C LYS A 251 16.54 -4.33 17.77
N GLU A 252 16.17 -5.56 17.39
CA GLU A 252 15.57 -6.51 18.32
C GLU A 252 16.57 -6.94 19.42
N ALA A 253 17.81 -7.27 19.06
CA ALA A 253 18.84 -7.67 20.03
C ALA A 253 19.12 -6.56 21.06
N ASN A 254 19.29 -5.30 20.61
CA ASN A 254 19.52 -4.17 21.51
C ASN A 254 18.29 -3.85 22.37
N THR A 255 17.09 -3.99 21.82
CA THR A 255 15.85 -3.78 22.58
C THR A 255 15.74 -4.81 23.70
N LEU A 256 15.93 -6.10 23.39
CA LEU A 256 15.91 -7.17 24.38
C LEU A 256 17.02 -7.02 25.43
N LEU A 257 18.24 -6.63 25.04
CA LEU A 257 19.32 -6.41 26.00
C LEU A 257 18.98 -5.29 26.98
N SER A 258 18.47 -4.17 26.47
CA SER A 258 18.06 -3.05 27.32
C SER A 258 16.92 -3.43 28.27
N LEU A 259 15.98 -4.28 27.85
CA LEU A 259 14.91 -4.78 28.71
C LEU A 259 15.46 -5.72 29.79
N GLN A 260 16.35 -6.66 29.44
CA GLN A 260 17.01 -7.55 30.41
C GLN A 260 17.78 -6.78 31.47
N LEU A 261 18.54 -5.75 31.07
CA LEU A 261 19.29 -4.91 32.00
C LEU A 261 18.38 -4.13 32.95
N GLY A 262 17.26 -3.58 32.45
CA GLY A 262 16.26 -2.91 33.30
C GLY A 262 15.60 -3.86 34.30
N LEU A 263 15.26 -5.08 33.87
CA LEU A 263 14.74 -6.12 34.77
C LEU A 263 15.75 -6.50 35.86
N GLN A 264 17.04 -6.61 35.51
CA GLN A 264 18.11 -6.87 36.48
C GLN A 264 18.28 -5.73 37.50
N GLN A 265 17.97 -4.50 37.11
CA GLN A 265 17.96 -3.33 38.00
C GLN A 265 16.69 -3.22 38.85
N GLY A 266 15.75 -4.17 38.74
CA GLY A 266 14.51 -4.22 39.51
C GLY A 266 13.36 -3.40 38.93
N GLU A 267 13.47 -2.92 37.68
CA GLU A 267 12.38 -2.24 37.01
C GLU A 267 11.24 -3.20 36.64
N GLN A 268 10.01 -2.68 36.60
CA GLN A 268 8.85 -3.47 36.21
C GLN A 268 8.74 -3.58 34.68
N LEU A 269 8.48 -4.79 34.18
CA LEU A 269 8.37 -5.07 32.74
C LEU A 269 7.36 -4.15 32.02
N ALA A 270 6.24 -3.84 32.66
CA ALA A 270 5.22 -2.93 32.11
C ALA A 270 5.74 -1.49 31.91
N ALA A 271 6.60 -1.00 32.81
CA ALA A 271 7.21 0.31 32.71
C ALA A 271 8.25 0.34 31.57
N LEU A 272 9.06 -0.72 31.47
CA LEU A 272 10.05 -0.90 30.42
C LEU A 272 9.41 -0.98 29.02
N PHE A 273 8.31 -1.72 28.88
CA PHE A 273 7.53 -1.76 27.63
C PHE A 273 7.04 -0.37 27.20
N LYS A 274 6.59 0.45 28.15
CA LYS A 274 6.16 1.83 27.87
C LYS A 274 7.35 2.70 27.45
N GLN A 275 8.49 2.60 28.13
CA GLN A 275 9.71 3.37 27.83
C GLN A 275 10.26 3.05 26.43
N LYS A 276 10.19 1.77 26.03
CA LYS A 276 10.63 1.30 24.70
C LYS A 276 9.54 1.36 23.63
N ALA A 277 8.37 1.94 23.95
CA ALA A 277 7.23 2.05 23.05
C ALA A 277 6.81 0.71 22.41
N ILE A 278 6.79 -0.38 23.20
CA ILE A 278 6.41 -1.72 22.75
C ILE A 278 4.89 -1.87 22.82
N TRP A 279 4.27 -2.10 21.66
CA TRP A 279 2.82 -2.17 21.51
C TRP A 279 2.27 -3.46 22.09
N LYS A 280 1.00 -3.45 22.55
CA LYS A 280 0.41 -4.59 23.28
C LYS A 280 0.48 -5.92 22.53
N ASN A 281 0.29 -5.91 21.21
CA ASN A 281 0.39 -7.09 20.36
C ASN A 281 1.80 -7.69 20.30
N GLN A 282 2.85 -6.89 20.54
CA GLN A 282 4.25 -7.31 20.54
C GLN A 282 4.78 -7.70 21.93
N GLN A 283 4.03 -7.41 23.00
CA GLN A 283 4.48 -7.70 24.37
C GLN A 283 4.65 -9.20 24.63
N VAL A 284 3.75 -10.05 24.09
CA VAL A 284 3.82 -11.50 24.30
C VAL A 284 5.05 -12.11 23.60
N PRO A 285 5.30 -11.88 22.29
CA PRO A 285 6.53 -12.34 21.63
C PRO A 285 7.80 -11.83 22.30
N VAL A 286 7.84 -10.54 22.68
CA VAL A 286 8.99 -9.96 23.38
C VAL A 286 9.22 -10.65 24.73
N GLN A 287 8.17 -10.90 25.50
CA GLN A 287 8.29 -11.59 26.78
C GLN A 287 8.78 -13.04 26.60
N GLN A 288 8.32 -13.75 25.57
CA GLN A 288 8.82 -15.08 25.22
C GLN A 288 10.32 -15.03 24.89
N ALA A 289 10.77 -14.03 24.13
CA ALA A 289 12.18 -13.83 23.81
C ALA A 289 13.02 -13.54 25.08
N LEU A 290 12.53 -12.68 25.99
CA LEU A 290 13.19 -12.39 27.26
C LEU A 290 13.34 -13.62 28.15
N ASN A 291 12.33 -14.50 28.19
CA ASN A 291 12.42 -15.74 28.95
C ASN A 291 13.43 -16.73 28.35
N ARG A 292 13.72 -16.61 27.06
CA ARG A 292 14.59 -17.54 26.31
C ARG A 292 16.04 -17.05 26.23
N LEU A 293 16.27 -15.75 26.16
CA LEU A 293 17.58 -15.15 25.87
C LEU A 293 18.16 -14.46 27.11
N SER A 294 19.34 -14.93 27.56
CA SER A 294 20.09 -14.31 28.64
C SER A 294 20.83 -13.06 28.17
N ILE A 295 21.26 -12.21 29.13
CA ILE A 295 22.13 -11.06 28.87
C ILE A 295 23.39 -11.48 28.09
N GLN A 296 24.08 -12.54 28.52
CA GLN A 296 25.30 -13.00 27.83
C GLN A 296 25.02 -13.43 26.39
N THR A 297 23.86 -14.04 26.14
CA THR A 297 23.45 -14.46 24.78
C THR A 297 23.20 -13.24 23.91
N LEU A 298 22.53 -12.22 24.42
CA LEU A 298 22.23 -10.98 23.70
C LEU A 298 23.51 -10.18 23.41
N GLU A 299 24.43 -10.08 24.37
CA GLU A 299 25.76 -9.49 24.17
C GLU A 299 26.54 -10.23 23.09
N HIS A 300 26.49 -11.56 23.10
CA HIS A 300 27.12 -12.38 22.06
C HIS A 300 26.50 -12.12 20.67
N ILE A 301 25.17 -12.08 20.56
CA ILE A 301 24.48 -11.74 19.30
C ILE A 301 24.90 -10.35 18.81
N ILE A 302 24.96 -9.34 19.69
CA ILE A 302 25.38 -7.98 19.34
C ILE A 302 26.83 -7.95 18.85
N LEU A 303 27.72 -8.75 19.46
CA LEU A 303 29.09 -8.90 19.00
C LEU A 303 29.18 -9.54 17.60
N LEU A 304 28.36 -10.57 17.32
CA LEU A 304 28.27 -11.16 15.97
C LEU A 304 27.74 -10.16 14.93
N LEU A 305 26.75 -9.33 15.30
CA LEU A 305 26.21 -8.26 14.45
C LEU A 305 27.28 -7.20 14.16
N ALA A 306 28.10 -6.83 15.15
CA ALA A 306 29.21 -5.90 14.96
C ALA A 306 30.31 -6.49 14.05
N GLN A 307 30.65 -7.78 14.21
CA GLN A 307 31.57 -8.49 13.33
C GLN A 307 31.05 -8.55 11.89
N PHE A 308 29.75 -8.80 11.72
CA PHE A 308 29.08 -8.75 10.42
C PHE A 308 29.21 -7.36 9.79
N ASP A 309 28.84 -6.30 10.50
CA ASP A 309 28.87 -4.93 9.98
C ASP A 309 30.27 -4.51 9.52
N ALA A 310 31.29 -4.79 10.34
CA ALA A 310 32.68 -4.51 10.00
C ALA A 310 33.13 -5.29 8.75
N SER A 311 32.85 -6.61 8.69
CA SER A 311 33.25 -7.46 7.57
C SER A 311 32.53 -7.10 6.28
N TYR A 312 31.25 -6.71 6.37
CA TYR A 312 30.43 -6.27 5.25
C TYR A 312 30.95 -4.95 4.68
N LYS A 313 31.20 -3.94 5.52
CA LYS A 313 31.72 -2.63 5.09
C LYS A 313 33.12 -2.68 4.53
N GLN A 314 33.95 -3.62 5.00
CA GLN A 314 35.30 -3.85 4.46
C GLN A 314 35.31 -4.68 3.16
N GLY A 315 34.16 -5.18 2.70
CA GLY A 315 34.06 -6.02 1.51
C GLY A 315 34.64 -7.44 1.68
N HIS A 316 34.92 -7.85 2.91
CA HIS A 316 35.49 -9.17 3.23
C HIS A 316 34.41 -10.27 3.33
N LEU A 317 33.13 -9.91 3.37
CA LEU A 317 32.03 -10.84 3.58
C LEU A 317 31.52 -11.42 2.25
N VAL A 318 31.98 -12.61 1.88
CA VAL A 318 31.62 -13.28 0.62
C VAL A 318 30.13 -13.68 0.56
N ARG A 319 29.53 -14.06 1.70
CA ARG A 319 28.17 -14.60 1.77
C ARG A 319 27.34 -13.96 2.89
N PRO A 320 26.88 -12.71 2.73
CA PRO A 320 26.19 -11.96 3.78
C PRO A 320 24.94 -12.67 4.31
N TYR A 321 24.11 -13.25 3.45
CA TYR A 321 22.91 -13.94 3.90
C TYR A 321 23.20 -15.20 4.72
N GLN A 322 24.32 -15.89 4.48
CA GLN A 322 24.72 -17.06 5.30
C GLN A 322 25.20 -16.62 6.69
N ALA A 323 25.93 -15.51 6.78
CA ALA A 323 26.33 -14.94 8.06
C ALA A 323 25.10 -14.42 8.85
N LEU A 324 24.13 -13.78 8.19
CA LEU A 324 22.86 -13.40 8.81
C LEU A 324 22.05 -14.62 9.26
N ALA A 325 22.05 -15.71 8.48
CA ALA A 325 21.38 -16.96 8.85
C ALA A 325 21.96 -17.52 10.15
N HIS A 326 23.29 -17.53 10.28
CA HIS A 326 23.96 -17.93 11.50
C HIS A 326 23.50 -17.08 12.70
N ILE A 327 23.50 -15.75 12.57
CA ILE A 327 23.07 -14.84 13.64
C ILE A 327 21.59 -15.07 14.00
N CYS A 328 20.72 -15.24 13.01
CA CYS A 328 19.29 -15.54 13.24
C CYS A 328 19.11 -16.86 14.00
N LEU A 329 19.91 -17.88 13.67
CA LEU A 329 19.87 -19.15 14.39
C LEU A 329 20.34 -18.99 15.84
N VAL A 330 21.46 -18.28 16.08
CA VAL A 330 21.95 -17.97 17.45
C VAL A 330 20.87 -17.22 18.25
N PHE A 331 20.14 -16.32 17.59
CA PHE A 331 19.02 -15.58 18.19
C PHE A 331 17.85 -16.52 18.55
N CYS A 332 17.53 -17.52 17.73
CA CYS A 332 16.45 -18.47 18.02
C CYS A 332 16.87 -19.54 19.04
N GLN A 333 18.10 -20.03 18.97
CA GLN A 333 18.63 -21.12 19.79
C GLN A 333 20.14 -20.93 19.97
N PRO A 334 20.71 -21.11 21.18
CA PRO A 334 22.15 -21.01 21.38
C PRO A 334 22.91 -22.00 20.49
N LEU A 335 23.82 -21.51 19.66
CA LEU A 335 24.71 -22.34 18.83
C LEU A 335 26.15 -22.20 19.31
N ALA A 336 26.85 -23.32 19.44
CA ALA A 336 28.27 -23.37 19.78
C ALA A 336 29.15 -23.45 18.51
N MET A 337 28.87 -22.62 17.51
CA MET A 337 29.69 -22.52 16.29
C MET A 337 30.06 -21.06 16.03
N PRO A 338 31.28 -20.76 15.53
CA PRO A 338 31.66 -19.40 15.19
C PRO A 338 30.91 -18.90 13.93
N LEU A 339 30.83 -17.58 13.77
CA LEU A 339 30.29 -16.95 12.57
C LEU A 339 31.09 -17.44 11.35
N PRO A 340 30.44 -17.88 10.26
CA PRO A 340 31.13 -18.25 9.02
C PRO A 340 31.63 -16.98 8.31
N ALA A 341 32.69 -16.37 8.84
CA ALA A 341 33.26 -15.10 8.38
C ALA A 341 34.57 -15.26 7.58
N HIS A 342 35.04 -16.48 7.33
CA HIS A 342 36.29 -16.70 6.62
C HIS A 342 36.10 -16.82 5.10
N PRO A 343 37.05 -16.31 4.30
CA PRO A 343 37.18 -16.74 2.91
C PRO A 343 37.44 -18.26 2.92
N LEU A 344 36.77 -19.00 2.04
CA LEU A 344 37.23 -20.35 1.72
C LEU A 344 38.63 -20.17 1.12
N ASN A 345 39.64 -20.75 1.77
CA ASN A 345 41.04 -20.75 1.33
C ASN A 345 41.18 -21.10 -0.16
#